data_AF-X0ZQZ8-F1
#
_entry.id   AF-X0ZQZ8-F1
#
_cell.length_a   1.000
_cell.length_b   1.000
_cell.length_c   1.000
_cell.angle_alpha   90.00
_cell.angle_beta   90.00
_cell.angle_gamma   90.00
#
_symmetry.space_group_name_H-M   'P 1'
#
loop_
_entity.id
_entity.type
_entity.pdbx_description
1 polymer ?
#
loop_
_entity_poly.entity_id
_entity_poly.type
_entity_poly.pdbx_seq_one_letter_code
_entity_poly.pdbx_strand_id
1 'polypeptide(L)'
;SGNTNGKAFAEQLTEEGVDLGWETRLVPFGKEIGATVYSAGFAIRVALTFGGVKPGDYRRVLLYNKNRIFAFVLALGEVTDEKYANAAGAINFGFPTIADTDIPSILPRGVCTYEHVVPSIKREEIVSKGIEVRGLKLTITEVPVPIPYGPAFEGERVRKEDMHAEFGGTKSKCLEFLYTKDLAEVEDGKIELIGSDVDTIEPGTAIPLAIIVEVAGRDMQPDFEPILERQIHHFTKPELYTEYLQPWHQ
;
A
#
# COMPACT_ATOMS: atom_id res chain seq x y z
N SER A 1 -2.50 -16.99 -0.54
CA SER A 1 -3.10 -18.28 -0.96
C SER A 1 -2.29 -19.42 -0.35
N GLY A 2 -2.90 -20.58 -0.18
CA GLY A 2 -2.27 -21.69 0.52
C GLY A 2 -2.49 -21.64 2.04
N ASN A 3 -2.22 -22.77 2.69
CA ASN A 3 -2.35 -22.93 4.12
C ASN A 3 -1.16 -23.68 4.71
N THR A 4 -1.00 -23.56 6.02
CA THR A 4 -0.11 -24.40 6.82
C THR A 4 -0.97 -24.99 7.93
N ASN A 5 -1.00 -26.32 8.06
CA ASN A 5 -1.84 -27.03 9.02
C ASN A 5 -3.34 -26.66 8.94
N GLY A 6 -3.86 -26.46 7.72
CA GLY A 6 -5.27 -26.15 7.51
C GLY A 6 -5.68 -24.71 7.82
N LYS A 7 -4.73 -23.81 8.14
CA LYS A 7 -4.99 -22.39 8.37
C LYS A 7 -4.30 -21.52 7.32
N ALA A 8 -5.07 -20.74 6.57
CA ALA A 8 -4.58 -19.84 5.53
C ALA A 8 -4.10 -18.51 6.12
N PHE A 9 -3.21 -17.82 5.41
CA PHE A 9 -2.76 -16.47 5.78
C PHE A 9 -3.92 -15.48 5.89
N ALA A 10 -4.91 -15.59 5.01
CA ALA A 10 -6.12 -14.76 5.05
C ALA A 10 -6.93 -14.97 6.34
N GLU A 11 -7.09 -16.22 6.78
CA GLU A 11 -7.80 -16.54 8.03
C GLU A 11 -7.04 -15.98 9.25
N GLN A 12 -5.70 -16.04 9.23
CA GLN A 12 -4.87 -15.43 10.28
C GLN A 12 -5.06 -13.91 10.34
N LEU A 13 -5.10 -13.23 9.19
CA LEU A 13 -5.32 -11.78 9.13
C LEU A 13 -6.72 -11.38 9.63
N THR A 14 -7.76 -12.11 9.24
CA THR A 14 -9.13 -11.82 9.69
C THR A 14 -9.30 -12.04 11.19
N GLU A 15 -8.64 -13.04 11.79
CA GLU A 15 -8.67 -13.25 13.25
C GLU A 15 -8.03 -12.10 14.03
N GLU A 16 -7.05 -11.42 13.44
CA GLU A 16 -6.40 -10.22 14.01
C GLU A 16 -7.13 -8.92 13.63
N GLY A 17 -8.33 -9.00 13.04
CA GLY A 17 -9.14 -7.83 12.68
C GLY A 17 -8.63 -7.05 11.46
N VAL A 18 -7.81 -7.66 10.60
CA VAL A 18 -7.33 -7.02 9.37
C VAL A 18 -8.33 -7.19 8.23
N ASP A 19 -8.72 -6.08 7.62
CA ASP A 19 -9.64 -6.07 6.49
C ASP A 19 -9.00 -6.57 5.19
N LEU A 20 -9.73 -7.46 4.49
CA LEU A 20 -9.29 -8.10 3.26
C LEU A 20 -10.18 -7.67 2.09
N GLY A 21 -9.59 -7.56 0.90
CA GLY A 21 -10.34 -7.27 -0.31
C GLY A 21 -9.54 -6.48 -1.33
N TRP A 22 -10.25 -6.07 -2.39
CA TRP A 22 -9.66 -5.22 -3.44
C TRP A 22 -9.38 -3.80 -2.95
N GLU A 23 -10.24 -3.27 -2.07
CA GLU A 23 -10.08 -1.93 -1.49
C GLU A 23 -8.80 -1.85 -0.65
N THR A 24 -8.61 -2.79 0.28
CA THR A 24 -7.38 -2.87 1.12
C THR A 24 -6.18 -3.46 0.38
N ARG A 25 -6.35 -3.87 -0.88
CA ARG A 25 -5.33 -4.51 -1.74
C ARG A 25 -4.77 -5.82 -1.17
N LEU A 26 -5.44 -6.41 -0.18
CA LEU A 26 -5.14 -7.72 0.41
C LEU A 26 -6.12 -8.76 -0.12
N VAL A 27 -5.83 -9.35 -1.29
CA VAL A 27 -6.77 -10.23 -2.00
C VAL A 27 -6.47 -11.71 -1.76
N PRO A 28 -7.31 -12.45 -1.02
CA PRO A 28 -7.14 -13.89 -0.86
C PRO A 28 -7.70 -14.66 -2.06
N PHE A 29 -6.84 -15.35 -2.81
CA PHE A 29 -7.31 -16.14 -3.96
C PHE A 29 -7.82 -17.54 -3.60
N GLY A 30 -7.48 -18.07 -2.42
CA GLY A 30 -7.95 -19.38 -1.98
C GLY A 30 -7.04 -20.05 -0.95
N LYS A 31 -7.61 -21.04 -0.25
CA LYS A 31 -6.97 -21.82 0.81
C LYS A 31 -6.01 -22.89 0.30
N GLU A 32 -6.30 -23.43 -0.89
CA GLU A 32 -5.44 -24.39 -1.55
C GLU A 32 -4.25 -23.72 -2.22
N ILE A 33 -3.10 -24.40 -2.26
CA ILE A 33 -1.87 -23.84 -2.82
C ILE A 33 -2.01 -23.55 -4.33
N GLY A 34 -2.79 -24.36 -5.05
CA GLY A 34 -3.07 -24.16 -6.47
C GLY A 34 -3.75 -22.82 -6.78
N ALA A 35 -4.41 -22.18 -5.81
CA ALA A 35 -5.01 -20.86 -5.99
C ALA A 35 -3.96 -19.74 -6.19
N THR A 36 -2.68 -20.00 -5.95
CA THR A 36 -1.59 -19.07 -6.32
C THR A 36 -1.53 -18.82 -7.83
N VAL A 37 -2.05 -19.73 -8.67
CA VAL A 37 -2.13 -19.53 -10.13
C VAL A 37 -2.91 -18.27 -10.51
N TYR A 38 -3.87 -17.84 -9.68
CA TYR A 38 -4.69 -16.67 -9.96
C TYR A 38 -3.90 -15.35 -9.86
N SER A 39 -2.89 -15.27 -9.00
CA SER A 39 -2.03 -14.08 -8.92
C SER A 39 -1.08 -14.01 -10.14
N ALA A 40 -0.52 -15.14 -10.56
CA ALA A 40 0.27 -15.22 -11.80
C ALA A 40 -0.60 -14.92 -13.03
N GLY A 41 -1.83 -15.45 -13.07
CA GLY A 41 -2.81 -15.16 -14.12
C GLY A 41 -3.21 -13.68 -14.18
N PHE A 42 -3.31 -13.01 -13.04
CA PHE A 42 -3.49 -11.56 -12.98
C PHE A 42 -2.31 -10.83 -13.64
N ALA A 43 -1.07 -11.20 -13.31
CA ALA A 43 0.13 -10.60 -13.89
C ALA A 43 0.22 -10.82 -15.42
N ILE A 44 -0.19 -11.99 -15.92
CA ILE A 44 -0.35 -12.26 -17.36
C ILE A 44 -1.35 -11.29 -18.00
N ARG A 45 -2.54 -11.12 -17.40
CA ARG A 45 -3.57 -10.22 -17.92
C ARG A 45 -3.07 -8.77 -17.99
N VAL A 46 -2.28 -8.32 -17.01
CA VAL A 46 -1.68 -6.98 -17.06
C VAL A 46 -0.77 -6.83 -18.29
N ALA A 47 0.04 -7.84 -18.63
CA ALA A 47 0.88 -7.82 -19.83
C ALA A 47 0.07 -7.81 -21.14
N LEU A 48 -1.05 -8.53 -21.19
CA LEU A 48 -1.93 -8.56 -22.36
C LEU A 48 -2.67 -7.23 -22.54
N THR A 49 -3.25 -6.70 -21.46
CA THR A 49 -4.09 -5.51 -21.49
C THR A 49 -3.29 -4.22 -21.62
N PHE A 50 -2.28 -4.02 -20.77
CA PHE A 50 -1.51 -2.76 -20.73
C PHE A 50 -0.20 -2.85 -21.52
N GLY A 51 0.40 -4.03 -21.58
CA GLY A 51 1.59 -4.27 -22.40
C GLY A 51 1.31 -4.48 -23.89
N GLY A 52 0.04 -4.64 -24.27
CA GLY A 52 -0.38 -4.92 -25.65
C GLY A 52 0.23 -6.21 -26.22
N VAL A 53 0.64 -7.14 -25.35
CA VAL A 53 1.23 -8.41 -25.77
C VAL A 53 0.14 -9.32 -26.35
N LYS A 54 0.40 -9.94 -27.50
CA LYS A 54 -0.58 -10.81 -28.15
C LYS A 54 -0.72 -12.15 -27.39
N PRO A 55 -1.94 -12.71 -27.28
CA PRO A 55 -2.12 -14.07 -26.79
C PRO A 55 -1.24 -15.07 -27.56
N GLY A 56 -0.60 -15.99 -26.84
CA GLY A 56 0.33 -16.98 -27.41
C GLY A 56 1.80 -16.55 -27.46
N ASP A 57 2.12 -15.25 -27.35
CA ASP A 57 3.51 -14.77 -27.25
C ASP A 57 4.02 -14.87 -25.80
N TYR A 58 4.25 -16.10 -25.34
CA TYR A 58 4.68 -16.36 -23.96
C TYR A 58 5.97 -15.63 -23.61
N ARG A 59 6.91 -15.51 -24.57
CA ARG A 59 8.19 -14.87 -24.34
C ARG A 59 8.01 -13.39 -23.99
N ARG A 60 7.20 -12.65 -24.75
CA ARG A 60 6.93 -11.23 -24.44
C ARG A 60 6.14 -11.07 -23.16
N VAL A 61 5.22 -12.00 -22.84
CA VAL A 61 4.51 -11.98 -21.55
C VAL A 61 5.49 -12.11 -20.39
N LEU A 62 6.40 -13.09 -20.43
CA LEU A 62 7.39 -13.29 -19.36
C LEU A 62 8.37 -12.12 -19.25
N LEU A 63 8.87 -11.58 -20.37
CA LEU A 63 9.73 -10.39 -20.36
C LEU A 63 9.00 -9.15 -19.83
N TYR A 64 7.73 -8.96 -20.17
CA TYR A 64 6.93 -7.85 -19.64
C TYR A 64 6.81 -7.97 -18.13
N ASN A 65 6.44 -9.15 -17.62
CA ASN A 65 6.32 -9.39 -16.18
C ASN A 65 7.65 -9.14 -15.44
N LYS A 66 8.75 -9.68 -15.95
CA LYS A 66 10.09 -9.47 -15.39
C LYS A 66 10.44 -7.98 -15.28
N ASN A 67 10.12 -7.19 -16.30
CA ASN A 67 10.60 -5.80 -16.39
C ASN A 67 9.62 -4.74 -15.87
N ARG A 68 8.31 -5.07 -15.77
CA ARG A 68 7.26 -4.09 -15.46
C ARG A 68 6.41 -4.46 -14.25
N ILE A 69 6.39 -5.72 -13.82
CA ILE A 69 5.59 -6.17 -12.68
C ILE A 69 6.51 -6.50 -11.51
N PHE A 70 6.52 -5.61 -10.52
CA PHE A 70 7.39 -5.73 -9.34
C PHE A 70 6.75 -6.61 -8.26
N ALA A 71 6.67 -7.91 -8.51
CA ALA A 71 6.15 -8.90 -7.57
C ALA A 71 7.25 -9.85 -7.05
N PHE A 72 7.05 -10.37 -5.84
CA PHE A 72 7.84 -11.43 -5.22
C PHE A 72 6.92 -12.34 -4.39
N VAL A 73 7.40 -13.55 -4.10
CA VAL A 73 6.67 -14.55 -3.32
C VAL A 73 7.22 -14.60 -1.90
N LEU A 74 6.33 -14.61 -0.92
CA LEU A 74 6.67 -14.91 0.48
C LEU A 74 6.21 -16.34 0.80
N ALA A 75 7.16 -17.25 0.97
CA ALA A 75 6.92 -18.63 1.34
C ALA A 75 7.03 -18.77 2.86
N LEU A 76 5.90 -18.63 3.55
CA LEU A 76 5.83 -18.62 5.01
C LEU A 76 5.52 -20.01 5.58
N GLY A 77 6.29 -20.41 6.60
CA GLY A 77 6.16 -21.69 7.28
C GLY A 77 6.67 -22.87 6.44
N GLU A 78 6.16 -24.06 6.74
CA GLU A 78 6.56 -25.28 6.04
C GLU A 78 6.28 -25.21 4.54
N VAL A 79 7.32 -25.48 3.74
CA VAL A 79 7.28 -25.49 2.28
C VAL A 79 7.20 -26.93 1.78
N THR A 80 5.99 -27.37 1.44
CA THR A 80 5.74 -28.69 0.83
C THR A 80 6.16 -28.71 -0.64
N ASP A 81 6.27 -29.90 -1.24
CA ASP A 81 6.62 -30.07 -2.66
C ASP A 81 5.70 -29.28 -3.61
N GLU A 82 4.41 -29.20 -3.30
CA GLU A 82 3.47 -28.39 -4.07
C GLU A 82 3.74 -26.88 -3.93
N LYS A 83 4.10 -26.41 -2.72
CA LYS A 83 4.51 -25.02 -2.51
C LYS A 83 5.80 -24.71 -3.28
N TYR A 84 6.77 -25.63 -3.29
CA TYR A 84 7.98 -25.49 -4.12
C TYR A 84 7.64 -25.35 -5.60
N ALA A 85 6.79 -26.23 -6.13
CA ALA A 85 6.44 -26.22 -7.55
C ALA A 85 5.76 -24.89 -7.96
N ASN A 86 4.84 -24.38 -7.13
CA ASN A 86 4.16 -23.11 -7.40
C ASN A 86 5.12 -21.91 -7.29
N ALA A 87 5.98 -21.87 -6.26
CA ALA A 87 6.98 -20.82 -6.10
C ALA A 87 8.01 -20.82 -7.25
N ALA A 88 8.47 -22.00 -7.69
CA ALA A 88 9.34 -22.14 -8.85
C ALA A 88 8.66 -21.66 -10.14
N GLY A 89 7.34 -21.84 -10.28
CA GLY A 89 6.55 -21.26 -11.35
C GLY A 89 6.70 -19.74 -11.44
N ALA A 90 6.67 -19.04 -10.29
CA ALA A 90 6.80 -17.59 -10.21
C ALA A 90 8.19 -17.07 -10.65
N ILE A 91 9.25 -17.88 -10.47
CA ILE A 91 10.61 -17.54 -10.92
C ILE A 91 10.61 -17.28 -12.43
N ASN A 92 9.84 -18.01 -13.24
CA ASN A 92 9.75 -17.80 -14.70
C ASN A 92 9.28 -16.39 -15.07
N PHE A 93 8.50 -15.74 -14.22
CA PHE A 93 8.01 -14.37 -14.39
C PHE A 93 9.03 -13.33 -13.91
N GLY A 94 10.18 -13.76 -13.39
CA GLY A 94 11.17 -12.90 -12.75
C GLY A 94 10.82 -12.55 -11.30
N PHE A 95 9.88 -13.27 -10.67
CA PHE A 95 9.46 -13.01 -9.29
C PHE A 95 10.27 -13.90 -8.34
N PRO A 96 11.14 -13.31 -7.49
CA PRO A 96 11.92 -14.09 -6.54
C PRO A 96 11.04 -14.62 -5.41
N THR A 97 11.49 -15.68 -4.75
CA THR A 97 10.86 -16.24 -3.56
C THR A 97 11.72 -16.02 -2.34
N ILE A 98 11.14 -15.47 -1.28
CA ILE A 98 11.77 -15.29 0.03
C ILE A 98 11.06 -16.18 1.02
N ALA A 99 11.81 -16.98 1.78
CA ALA A 99 11.26 -17.91 2.76
C ALA A 99 11.75 -17.58 4.18
N ASP A 100 10.88 -17.80 5.17
CA ASP A 100 11.23 -17.72 6.58
C ASP A 100 11.87 -19.01 7.11
N THR A 101 11.78 -20.10 6.35
CA THR A 101 12.33 -21.41 6.68
C THR A 101 13.62 -21.70 5.92
N ASP A 102 14.41 -22.64 6.45
CA ASP A 102 15.63 -23.14 5.81
C ASP A 102 15.26 -24.10 4.67
N ILE A 103 15.33 -23.59 3.45
CA ILE A 103 15.03 -24.30 2.20
C ILE A 103 16.20 -24.15 1.22
N PRO A 104 16.35 -25.03 0.21
CA PRO A 104 17.40 -24.88 -0.78
C PRO A 104 17.35 -23.53 -1.48
N SER A 105 18.49 -22.84 -1.52
CA SER A 105 18.62 -21.55 -2.18
C SER A 105 18.89 -21.69 -3.68
N ILE A 106 18.48 -20.68 -4.45
CA ILE A 106 18.82 -20.51 -5.86
C ILE A 106 19.40 -19.11 -6.00
N LEU A 107 20.70 -18.99 -5.73
CA LEU A 107 21.44 -17.74 -5.70
C LEU A 107 21.86 -17.17 -7.08
N PRO A 108 22.01 -17.98 -8.17
CA PRO A 108 22.37 -17.43 -9.46
C PRO A 108 21.37 -16.38 -9.97
N ARG A 109 21.89 -15.38 -10.67
CA ARG A 109 21.09 -14.39 -11.41
C ARG A 109 20.77 -14.91 -12.80
N GLY A 110 19.68 -14.42 -13.39
CA GLY A 110 19.30 -14.81 -14.75
C GLY A 110 17.85 -14.48 -15.05
N VAL A 111 16.93 -15.19 -14.39
CA VAL A 111 15.50 -14.94 -14.56
C VAL A 111 15.05 -13.77 -13.68
N CYS A 112 15.25 -13.84 -12.37
CA CYS A 112 15.05 -12.70 -11.47
C CYS A 112 16.20 -11.68 -11.55
N THR A 113 15.98 -10.49 -10.98
CA THR A 113 16.97 -9.39 -10.90
C THR A 113 18.23 -9.83 -10.15
N TYR A 114 18.04 -10.44 -8.98
CA TYR A 114 19.09 -10.96 -8.12
C TYR A 114 18.87 -12.46 -7.88
N GLU A 115 18.89 -12.91 -6.63
CA GLU A 115 18.64 -14.30 -6.25
C GLU A 115 17.21 -14.72 -6.59
N HIS A 116 17.01 -16.00 -6.91
CA HIS A 116 15.69 -16.54 -7.27
C HIS A 116 14.97 -17.11 -6.05
N VAL A 117 15.72 -17.74 -5.13
CA VAL A 117 15.19 -18.25 -3.86
C VAL A 117 16.16 -17.88 -2.73
N VAL A 118 15.66 -17.14 -1.74
CA VAL A 118 16.40 -16.69 -0.56
C VAL A 118 15.76 -17.29 0.70
N PRO A 119 16.42 -18.25 1.37
CA PRO A 119 15.89 -18.91 2.57
C PRO A 119 16.26 -18.18 3.87
N SER A 120 15.68 -18.65 4.98
CA SER A 120 16.09 -18.32 6.35
C SER A 120 16.05 -16.83 6.70
N ILE A 121 15.10 -16.09 6.16
CA ILE A 121 14.92 -14.67 6.46
C ILE A 121 13.98 -14.49 7.64
N LYS A 122 14.37 -13.68 8.62
CA LYS A 122 13.52 -13.35 9.77
C LYS A 122 12.24 -12.66 9.31
N ARG A 123 11.10 -12.95 9.96
CA ARG A 123 9.78 -12.43 9.53
C ARG A 123 9.69 -10.91 9.57
N GLU A 124 10.42 -10.28 10.50
CA GLU A 124 10.47 -8.83 10.65
C GLU A 124 11.22 -8.16 9.47
N GLU A 125 12.10 -8.90 8.81
CA GLU A 125 12.94 -8.43 7.71
C GLU A 125 12.48 -8.93 6.34
N ILE A 126 11.55 -9.91 6.30
CA ILE A 126 11.23 -10.67 5.08
C ILE A 126 10.66 -9.82 3.95
N VAL A 127 9.84 -8.82 4.29
CA VAL A 127 9.28 -7.89 3.32
C VAL A 127 10.36 -6.98 2.74
N SER A 128 11.21 -6.43 3.62
CA SER A 128 12.36 -5.60 3.22
C SER A 128 13.30 -6.37 2.29
N LYS A 129 13.56 -7.64 2.61
CA LYS A 129 14.39 -8.50 1.76
C LYS A 129 13.73 -8.78 0.40
N GLY A 130 12.41 -9.00 0.36
CA GLY A 130 11.67 -9.13 -0.90
C GLY A 130 11.76 -7.90 -1.80
N ILE A 131 11.63 -6.71 -1.20
CA ILE A 131 11.79 -5.41 -1.88
C ILE A 131 13.20 -5.28 -2.48
N GLU A 132 14.23 -5.57 -1.68
CA GLU A 132 15.64 -5.52 -2.09
C GLU A 132 15.92 -6.49 -3.25
N VAL A 133 15.58 -7.78 -3.07
CA VAL A 133 15.87 -8.86 -4.04
C VAL A 133 15.12 -8.66 -5.36
N ARG A 134 13.90 -8.12 -5.29
CA ARG A 134 13.13 -7.78 -6.50
C ARG A 134 13.65 -6.50 -7.16
N GLY A 135 14.39 -5.65 -6.45
CA GLY A 135 14.95 -4.40 -6.95
C GLY A 135 13.96 -3.24 -6.94
N LEU A 136 13.01 -3.23 -6.00
CA LEU A 136 12.10 -2.10 -5.81
C LEU A 136 12.87 -0.96 -5.12
N LYS A 137 12.86 0.22 -5.75
CA LYS A 137 13.28 1.46 -5.10
C LYS A 137 12.04 2.09 -4.47
N LEU A 138 11.84 1.88 -3.18
CA LEU A 138 10.78 2.55 -2.45
C LEU A 138 11.31 3.89 -1.93
N THR A 139 10.62 4.97 -2.29
CA THR A 139 10.71 6.21 -1.53
C THR A 139 9.61 6.12 -0.48
N ILE A 140 9.96 5.65 0.72
CA ILE A 140 9.01 5.65 1.84
C ILE A 140 9.03 7.06 2.41
N THR A 141 7.92 7.77 2.25
CA THR A 141 7.67 9.01 3.00
C THR A 141 6.92 8.59 4.26
N GLU A 142 7.60 8.55 5.41
CA GLU A 142 6.90 8.38 6.69
C GLU A 142 6.10 9.66 6.97
N VAL A 143 4.79 9.50 7.15
CA VAL A 143 3.90 10.57 7.60
C VAL A 143 3.72 10.38 9.11
N PRO A 144 4.10 11.36 9.95
CA PRO A 144 4.07 11.22 11.41
C PRO A 144 2.65 11.36 11.96
N VAL A 145 1.77 10.41 11.64
CA VAL A 145 0.39 10.35 12.12
C VAL A 145 0.17 9.09 12.96
N PRO A 146 -0.71 9.13 13.97
CA PRO A 146 -0.96 8.00 14.88
C PRO A 146 -1.87 6.92 14.27
N ILE A 147 -2.26 7.06 13.01
CA ILE A 147 -3.18 6.18 12.30
C ILE A 147 -2.53 5.56 11.07
N PRO A 148 -2.97 4.37 10.62
CA PRO A 148 -2.51 3.80 9.36
C PRO A 148 -2.74 4.77 8.19
N TYR A 149 -1.67 5.08 7.47
CA TYR A 149 -1.69 5.98 6.31
C TYR A 149 -1.22 5.26 5.05
N GLY A 150 -2.03 5.29 4.00
CA GLY A 150 -1.62 4.82 2.68
C GLY A 150 -2.77 4.53 1.73
N PRO A 151 -2.47 4.33 0.43
CA PRO A 151 -3.49 4.23 -0.64
C PRO A 151 -4.47 3.04 -0.53
N ALA A 152 -4.30 2.17 0.45
CA ALA A 152 -5.21 1.05 0.74
C ALA A 152 -6.47 1.50 1.49
N PHE A 153 -6.42 2.65 2.17
CA PHE A 153 -7.57 3.24 2.90
C PHE A 153 -8.34 4.26 2.05
N GLU A 154 -7.83 4.58 0.86
CA GLU A 154 -8.54 5.47 -0.07
C GLU A 154 -9.83 4.79 -0.54
N GLY A 155 -10.97 5.46 -0.33
CA GLY A 155 -12.29 4.96 -0.74
C GLY A 155 -13.11 4.33 0.38
N GLU A 156 -12.57 4.27 1.60
CA GLU A 156 -13.35 3.88 2.75
C GLU A 156 -14.55 4.79 3.01
N ARG A 157 -15.60 4.18 3.57
CA ARG A 157 -16.87 4.85 3.83
C ARG A 157 -17.12 4.92 5.32
N VAL A 158 -16.99 6.11 5.88
CA VAL A 158 -17.41 6.42 7.25
C VAL A 158 -18.93 6.60 7.27
N ARG A 159 -19.63 5.84 8.11
CA ARG A 159 -21.08 5.96 8.30
C ARG A 159 -21.39 6.93 9.44
N LYS A 160 -22.64 7.37 9.55
CA LYS A 160 -23.03 8.39 10.53
C LYS A 160 -22.83 7.91 11.96
N GLU A 161 -23.07 6.61 12.20
CA GLU A 161 -22.86 5.95 13.48
C GLU A 161 -21.39 5.88 13.91
N ASP A 162 -20.46 5.86 12.95
CA ASP A 162 -19.01 5.76 13.18
C ASP A 162 -18.29 7.12 13.05
N MET A 163 -19.02 8.19 12.74
CA MET A 163 -18.47 9.51 12.43
C MET A 163 -18.37 10.38 13.69
N HIS A 164 -17.14 10.81 14.02
CA HIS A 164 -16.91 11.74 15.14
C HIS A 164 -17.19 13.20 14.77
N ALA A 165 -16.78 13.65 13.58
CA ALA A 165 -16.98 15.02 13.12
C ALA A 165 -17.27 15.08 11.62
N GLU A 166 -18.05 16.06 11.18
CA GLU A 166 -18.36 16.32 9.77
C GLU A 166 -17.93 17.74 9.38
N PHE A 167 -17.23 17.86 8.25
CA PHE A 167 -16.79 19.13 7.71
C PHE A 167 -17.32 19.28 6.28
N GLY A 168 -17.91 20.45 5.98
CA GLY A 168 -18.43 20.78 4.65
C GLY A 168 -19.83 20.25 4.35
N GLY A 169 -20.06 19.92 3.08
CA GLY A 169 -21.37 19.54 2.57
C GLY A 169 -22.39 20.67 2.69
N THR A 170 -23.64 20.33 3.03
CA THR A 170 -24.71 21.31 3.28
C THR A 170 -24.79 21.76 4.74
N LYS A 171 -24.00 21.16 5.63
CA LYS A 171 -24.12 21.34 7.08
C LYS A 171 -23.13 22.34 7.66
N SER A 172 -21.94 22.47 7.06
CA SER A 172 -20.97 23.49 7.45
C SER A 172 -20.22 24.03 6.24
N LYS A 173 -19.51 25.15 6.43
CA LYS A 173 -18.63 25.72 5.40
C LYS A 173 -17.30 24.98 5.45
N CYS A 174 -16.81 24.52 4.30
CA CYS A 174 -15.49 23.95 4.17
C CYS A 174 -14.78 24.59 2.98
N LEU A 175 -13.50 24.89 3.13
CA LEU A 175 -12.65 25.34 2.04
C LEU A 175 -11.26 24.70 2.16
N GLU A 176 -10.69 24.38 1.03
CA GLU A 176 -9.25 24.11 0.88
C GLU A 176 -8.70 25.21 -0.02
N PHE A 177 -7.57 25.79 0.35
CA PHE A 177 -6.93 26.86 -0.41
C PHE A 177 -5.43 26.76 -0.29
N LEU A 178 -4.77 26.69 -1.44
CA LEU A 178 -3.32 26.68 -1.53
C LEU A 178 -2.84 27.90 -2.31
N TYR A 179 -1.84 28.60 -1.78
CA TYR A 179 -1.27 29.75 -2.46
C TYR A 179 0.22 29.91 -2.18
N THR A 180 0.91 30.55 -3.11
CA THR A 180 2.35 30.78 -3.05
C THR A 180 2.65 32.02 -2.21
N LYS A 181 3.68 31.91 -1.37
CA LYS A 181 4.29 33.04 -0.66
C LYS A 181 5.78 33.16 -0.97
N ASP A 182 6.36 34.30 -0.61
CA ASP A 182 7.80 34.45 -0.68
C ASP A 182 8.50 33.52 0.32
N LEU A 183 9.70 33.05 -0.04
CA LEU A 183 10.50 32.14 0.80
C LEU A 183 10.79 32.68 2.21
N ALA A 184 10.76 33.99 2.41
CA ALA A 184 10.98 34.64 3.70
C ALA A 184 9.71 34.69 4.58
N GLU A 185 8.54 34.43 4.01
CA GLU A 185 7.24 34.54 4.68
C GLU A 185 6.68 33.18 5.14
N VAL A 186 7.32 32.07 4.74
CA VAL A 186 6.92 30.71 5.10
C VAL A 186 7.93 30.10 6.05
N GLU A 187 7.43 29.45 7.10
CA GLU A 187 8.22 28.62 8.00
C GLU A 187 7.98 27.15 7.63
N ASP A 188 9.05 26.45 7.22
CA ASP A 188 8.96 25.06 6.77
C ASP A 188 8.47 24.14 7.90
N GLY A 189 7.48 23.30 7.60
CA GLY A 189 6.87 22.37 8.54
C GLY A 189 6.00 23.02 9.63
N LYS A 190 5.74 24.33 9.59
CA LYS A 190 4.83 24.97 10.57
C LYS A 190 3.39 24.51 10.35
N ILE A 191 2.79 23.98 11.42
CA ILE A 191 1.38 23.59 11.48
C ILE A 191 0.71 24.41 12.59
N GLU A 192 -0.43 25.02 12.28
CA GLU A 192 -1.20 25.83 13.22
C GLU A 192 -2.68 25.45 13.12
N LEU A 193 -3.30 25.17 14.27
CA LEU A 193 -4.73 24.92 14.39
C LEU A 193 -5.39 26.13 15.04
N ILE A 194 -6.25 26.82 14.29
CA ILE A 194 -7.01 27.97 14.79
C ILE A 194 -8.46 27.55 14.99
N GLY A 195 -8.88 27.37 16.24
CA GLY A 195 -10.22 26.96 16.59
C GLY A 195 -10.23 25.79 17.57
N SER A 196 -11.35 25.07 17.62
CA SER A 196 -11.48 23.85 18.41
C SER A 196 -10.80 22.67 17.72
N ASP A 197 -10.07 21.90 18.50
CA ASP A 197 -9.51 20.61 18.06
C ASP A 197 -10.56 19.49 18.16
N VAL A 198 -10.34 18.40 17.44
CA VAL A 198 -11.28 17.28 17.27
C VAL A 198 -11.62 16.57 18.58
N ASP A 199 -10.73 16.62 19.57
CA ASP A 199 -10.93 16.07 20.91
C ASP A 199 -11.76 16.99 21.83
N THR A 200 -11.94 18.26 21.45
CA THR A 200 -12.72 19.24 22.22
C THR A 200 -14.16 19.42 21.75
N ILE A 201 -14.56 18.77 20.66
CA ILE A 201 -15.90 18.87 20.08
C ILE A 201 -16.77 17.65 20.43
N GLU A 202 -18.09 17.87 20.48
CA GLU A 202 -19.03 16.77 20.72
C GLU A 202 -19.07 15.81 19.52
N PRO A 203 -19.14 14.49 19.74
CA PRO A 203 -19.29 13.52 18.65
C PRO A 203 -20.55 13.76 17.80
N GLY A 204 -20.42 13.65 16.48
CA GLY A 204 -21.48 13.86 15.50
C GLY A 204 -21.74 15.32 15.14
N THR A 205 -20.89 16.25 15.58
CA THR A 205 -21.05 17.68 15.29
C THR A 205 -20.56 18.02 13.88
N ALA A 206 -21.27 18.94 13.21
CA ALA A 206 -20.81 19.54 11.97
C ALA A 206 -20.17 20.91 12.26
N ILE A 207 -18.89 21.07 11.93
CA ILE A 207 -18.13 22.30 12.20
C ILE A 207 -17.47 22.85 10.93
N PRO A 208 -17.23 24.17 10.81
CA PRO A 208 -16.51 24.73 9.68
C PRO A 208 -15.03 24.28 9.65
N LEU A 209 -14.47 24.10 8.46
CA LEU A 209 -13.04 23.79 8.26
C LEU A 209 -12.45 24.69 7.17
N ALA A 210 -11.22 25.15 7.39
CA ALA A 210 -10.41 25.78 6.36
C ALA A 210 -9.02 25.14 6.37
N ILE A 211 -8.66 24.47 5.28
CA ILE A 211 -7.30 23.97 5.07
C ILE A 211 -6.56 25.01 4.24
N ILE A 212 -5.66 25.76 4.89
CA ILE A 212 -4.84 26.79 4.23
C ILE A 212 -3.42 26.24 4.11
N VAL A 213 -2.95 26.10 2.89
CA VAL A 213 -1.60 25.60 2.61
C VAL A 213 -0.77 26.69 1.97
N GLU A 214 0.26 27.13 2.68
CA GLU A 214 1.20 28.14 2.20
C GLU A 214 2.44 27.44 1.66
N VAL A 215 2.74 27.63 0.38
CA VAL A 215 3.90 27.00 -0.27
C VAL A 215 4.89 28.04 -0.75
N ALA A 216 6.19 27.71 -0.69
CA ALA A 216 7.24 28.53 -1.25
C ALA A 216 8.30 27.63 -1.91
N GLY A 217 8.80 28.04 -3.08
CA GLY A 217 9.81 27.28 -3.81
C GLY A 217 10.43 28.12 -4.93
N ARG A 218 11.72 27.88 -5.22
CA ARG A 218 12.45 28.65 -6.26
C ARG A 218 11.84 28.49 -7.65
N ASP A 219 11.31 27.30 -7.95
CA ASP A 219 10.67 26.97 -9.22
C ASP A 219 9.12 26.96 -9.10
N MET A 220 8.57 27.43 -7.97
CA MET A 220 7.11 27.51 -7.78
C MET A 220 6.54 28.60 -8.68
N GLN A 221 5.37 28.32 -9.26
CA GLN A 221 4.65 29.24 -10.15
C GLN A 221 3.18 29.26 -9.75
N PRO A 222 2.48 30.41 -9.89
CA PRO A 222 1.04 30.49 -9.59
C PRO A 222 0.21 29.44 -10.35
N ASP A 223 0.61 29.08 -11.56
CA ASP A 223 -0.07 28.05 -12.37
C ASP A 223 0.02 26.64 -11.77
N PHE A 224 0.94 26.40 -10.81
CA PHE A 224 1.02 25.13 -10.08
C PHE A 224 0.10 25.07 -8.86
N GLU A 225 -0.43 26.21 -8.39
CA GLU A 225 -1.30 26.24 -7.21
C GLU A 225 -2.53 25.32 -7.37
N PRO A 226 -3.30 25.36 -8.48
CA PRO A 226 -4.45 24.47 -8.65
C PRO A 226 -4.06 23.00 -8.77
N ILE A 227 -2.83 22.71 -9.24
CA ILE A 227 -2.32 21.33 -9.38
C ILE A 227 -2.00 20.76 -8.00
N LEU A 228 -1.37 21.54 -7.14
CA LEU A 228 -1.03 21.15 -5.77
C LEU A 228 -2.26 21.13 -4.86
N GLU A 229 -3.17 22.10 -5.00
CA GLU A 229 -4.43 22.14 -4.23
C GLU A 229 -5.23 20.86 -4.43
N ARG A 230 -5.29 20.34 -5.66
CA ARG A 230 -5.95 19.06 -5.97
C ARG A 230 -5.35 17.86 -5.24
N GLN A 231 -4.09 17.93 -4.80
CA GLN A 231 -3.46 16.84 -4.03
C GLN A 231 -3.96 16.79 -2.58
N ILE A 232 -4.51 17.87 -2.03
CA ILE A 232 -5.08 17.90 -0.66
C ILE A 232 -6.13 16.79 -0.50
N HIS A 233 -6.98 16.63 -1.51
CA HIS A 233 -7.95 15.54 -1.59
C HIS A 233 -7.30 14.14 -1.53
N HIS A 234 -6.15 13.94 -2.20
CA HIS A 234 -5.46 12.66 -2.21
C HIS A 234 -4.65 12.41 -0.93
N PHE A 235 -4.29 13.45 -0.18
CA PHE A 235 -3.56 13.33 1.08
C PHE A 235 -4.46 13.18 2.30
N THR A 236 -5.71 13.66 2.25
CA THR A 236 -6.66 13.57 3.37
C THR A 236 -7.49 12.28 3.40
N LYS A 237 -7.47 11.51 2.31
CA LYS A 237 -8.22 10.26 2.13
C LYS A 237 -7.53 8.94 2.53
N PRO A 238 -6.20 8.78 2.46
CA PRO A 238 -5.53 7.50 2.70
C PRO A 238 -5.43 7.16 4.20
N GLU A 239 -6.47 7.38 4.99
CA GLU A 239 -6.44 7.27 6.45
C GLU A 239 -7.61 6.41 6.96
N LEU A 240 -7.29 5.40 7.78
CA LEU A 240 -8.28 4.57 8.48
C LEU A 240 -8.59 5.21 9.84
N TYR A 241 -9.88 5.36 10.17
CA TYR A 241 -10.31 5.67 11.54
C TYR A 241 -11.26 4.59 12.04
N THR A 242 -10.71 3.54 12.65
CA THR A 242 -11.47 2.58 13.46
C THR A 242 -10.78 2.40 14.81
N GLU A 243 -11.50 2.75 15.89
CA GLU A 243 -11.27 2.46 17.31
C GLU A 243 -9.82 2.18 17.82
N TYR A 244 -8.89 3.11 17.66
CA TYR A 244 -7.63 3.09 18.42
C TYR A 244 -7.32 4.44 19.08
N LEU A 245 -8.22 4.91 19.94
CA LEU A 245 -7.88 5.93 20.93
C LEU A 245 -7.22 5.26 22.14
N GLN A 246 -5.91 5.04 22.08
CA GLN A 246 -5.10 5.05 23.30
C GLN A 246 -4.91 6.53 23.70
N PRO A 247 -5.24 6.94 24.94
CA PRO A 247 -5.08 8.32 25.38
C PRO A 247 -3.61 8.73 25.35
N TRP A 248 -3.30 9.82 24.64
CA TRP A 248 -1.98 10.44 24.72
C TRP A 248 -1.81 11.19 26.04
N HIS A 249 -1.08 10.56 26.96
CA HIS A 249 -0.29 11.23 28.00
C HIS A 249 1.13 10.66 27.96
N GLN A 250 2.04 11.33 27.25
CA GLN A 250 3.41 11.71 27.69
C GLN A 250 4.16 12.43 26.57
#